data_AF-A0A2S5M985-F1
#
_entry.id   AF-A0A2S5M985-F1
#
_cell.length_a   1.000
_cell.length_b   1.000
_cell.length_c   1.000
_cell.angle_alpha   90.00
_cell.angle_beta   90.00
_cell.angle_gamma   90.00
#
_symmetry.space_group_name_H-M   'P 1'
#
loop_
_entity.id
_entity.type
_entity.pdbx_description
1 polymer ?
#
loop_
_entity_poly.entity_id
_entity_poly.type
_entity_poly.pdbx_seq_one_letter_code
_entity_poly.pdbx_strand_id
1 'polypeptide(L)'
;MIADVMTFKQLLYWVMSVSLLSAAHTAFAAEINRDGLDSVRACAGIKADSERLSCFDNAALKLTAPRFSGRLGLTTEPFEVTRPTRLRYQSDGVIFVLYLKDKDGEVLQNLHIGGGGEDSYLIETAGTYILQINGSESWRIWLEPA
;
A
#
# COMPACT_ATOMS: atom_id res chain seq x y z
N MET A 1 -44.93 -7.30 35.56
CA MET A 1 -44.94 -8.47 34.66
C MET A 1 -46.00 -8.24 33.61
N ILE A 2 -45.60 -8.09 32.35
CA ILE A 2 -46.17 -8.70 31.13
C ILE A 2 -45.17 -8.33 30.03
N ALA A 3 -44.65 -9.37 29.39
CA ALA A 3 -43.55 -9.36 28.44
C ALA A 3 -43.96 -8.69 27.13
N ASP A 4 -43.06 -7.87 26.58
CA ASP A 4 -43.17 -7.27 25.26
C ASP A 4 -42.80 -8.34 24.22
N VAL A 5 -43.79 -8.81 23.46
CA VAL A 5 -43.60 -9.81 22.41
C VAL A 5 -43.10 -9.08 21.16
N MET A 6 -41.77 -9.07 20.97
CA MET A 6 -41.18 -8.68 19.69
C MET A 6 -41.71 -9.59 18.58
N THR A 7 -42.24 -8.99 17.52
CA THR A 7 -42.85 -9.71 16.40
C THR A 7 -41.79 -10.27 15.46
N PHE A 8 -42.08 -11.43 14.88
CA PHE A 8 -41.24 -12.18 13.93
C PHE A 8 -40.74 -11.35 12.72
N LYS A 9 -41.44 -10.25 12.39
CA LYS A 9 -41.03 -9.30 11.34
C LYS A 9 -39.77 -8.49 11.71
N GLN A 10 -39.52 -8.22 12.99
CA GLN A 10 -38.36 -7.44 13.44
C GLN A 10 -37.05 -8.24 13.40
N LEU A 11 -37.10 -9.56 13.59
CA LEU A 11 -35.93 -10.43 13.42
C LEU A 11 -35.50 -10.55 11.95
N LEU A 12 -36.45 -10.55 11.01
CA LEU A 12 -36.13 -10.73 9.58
C LEU A 12 -35.38 -9.55 8.96
N TYR A 13 -35.60 -8.33 9.47
CA TYR A 13 -34.92 -7.12 8.99
C TYR A 13 -33.46 -7.04 9.44
N TRP A 14 -33.08 -7.70 10.54
CA TRP A 14 -31.69 -7.68 11.01
C TRP A 14 -30.80 -8.69 10.27
N VAL A 15 -31.35 -9.81 9.79
CA VAL A 15 -30.55 -10.87 9.16
C VAL A 15 -30.22 -10.57 7.68
N MET A 16 -31.00 -9.71 7.00
CA MET A 16 -30.79 -9.46 5.56
C MET A 16 -29.89 -8.26 5.20
N SER A 17 -29.34 -7.52 6.17
CA SER A 17 -28.51 -6.33 5.87
C SER A 17 -26.98 -6.54 5.94
N VAL A 18 -26.50 -7.73 6.31
CA VAL A 18 -25.05 -7.93 6.56
C VAL A 18 -24.26 -8.42 5.34
N SER A 19 -24.90 -8.82 4.24
CA SER A 19 -24.23 -9.61 3.19
C SER A 19 -23.68 -8.83 1.97
N LEU A 20 -23.75 -7.51 1.93
CA LEU A 20 -23.40 -6.74 0.72
C LEU A 20 -22.13 -5.88 0.79
N LEU A 21 -21.37 -5.88 1.89
CA LEU A 21 -20.18 -5.02 2.05
C LEU A 21 -18.81 -5.66 1.71
N SER A 22 -18.76 -6.88 1.16
CA SER A 22 -17.46 -7.58 0.93
C SER A 22 -16.90 -7.54 -0.50
N ALA A 23 -17.65 -7.09 -1.52
CA ALA A 23 -17.19 -7.23 -2.91
C ALA A 23 -16.22 -6.12 -3.37
N ALA A 24 -16.21 -4.95 -2.75
CA ALA A 24 -15.39 -3.82 -3.21
C ALA A 24 -13.89 -3.96 -2.84
N HIS A 25 -13.56 -4.71 -1.78
CA HIS A 25 -12.18 -4.89 -1.32
C HIS A 25 -11.38 -5.87 -2.20
N THR A 26 -12.04 -6.79 -2.91
CA THR A 26 -11.35 -7.81 -3.73
C THR A 26 -10.99 -7.32 -5.13
N ALA A 27 -11.69 -6.33 -5.68
CA ALA A 27 -11.43 -5.84 -7.04
C ALA A 27 -10.09 -5.11 -7.16
N PHE A 28 -9.74 -4.23 -6.22
CA PHE A 28 -8.48 -3.48 -6.24
C PHE A 28 -7.24 -4.36 -6.03
N ALA A 29 -7.32 -5.34 -5.12
CA ALA A 29 -6.25 -6.32 -4.94
C ALA A 29 -6.04 -7.22 -6.18
N ALA A 30 -7.10 -7.45 -6.96
CA ALA A 30 -7.03 -8.23 -8.19
C ALA A 30 -6.43 -7.43 -9.37
N GLU A 31 -6.65 -6.11 -9.44
CA GLU A 31 -6.15 -5.26 -10.52
C GLU A 31 -4.63 -4.99 -10.41
N ILE A 32 -4.12 -4.74 -9.19
CA ILE A 32 -2.68 -4.59 -8.94
C ILE A 32 -1.91 -5.86 -9.31
N ASN A 33 -2.50 -7.03 -9.06
CA ASN A 33 -1.90 -8.31 -9.42
C ASN A 33 -1.83 -8.53 -10.94
N ARG A 34 -2.71 -7.93 -11.75
CA ARG A 34 -2.68 -8.12 -13.21
C ARG A 34 -1.49 -7.42 -13.85
N ASP A 35 -1.22 -6.16 -13.52
CA ASP A 35 -0.06 -5.43 -14.08
C ASP A 35 1.26 -6.12 -13.74
N GLY A 36 1.41 -6.60 -12.49
CA GLY A 36 2.58 -7.36 -12.07
C GLY A 36 2.74 -8.67 -12.86
N LEU A 37 1.66 -9.45 -13.02
CA LEU A 37 1.69 -10.70 -13.79
C LEU A 37 1.94 -10.47 -15.29
N ASP A 38 1.42 -9.40 -15.86
CA ASP A 38 1.68 -9.02 -17.25
C ASP A 38 3.13 -8.59 -17.46
N SER A 39 3.71 -7.88 -16.48
CA SER A 39 5.15 -7.54 -16.48
C SER A 39 6.02 -8.80 -16.48
N VAL A 40 5.69 -9.80 -15.65
CA VAL A 40 6.40 -11.10 -15.62
C VAL A 40 6.29 -11.83 -16.98
N ARG A 41 5.11 -11.85 -17.59
CA ARG A 41 4.92 -12.47 -18.91
C ARG A 41 5.73 -11.79 -20.00
N ALA A 42 5.81 -10.46 -19.98
CA ALA A 42 6.61 -9.70 -20.93
C ALA A 42 8.10 -10.08 -20.86
N CYS A 43 8.65 -10.30 -19.66
CA CYS A 43 10.05 -10.69 -19.48
C CYS A 43 10.40 -12.02 -20.14
N ALA A 44 9.45 -12.97 -20.23
CA ALA A 44 9.70 -14.28 -20.84
C ALA A 44 10.05 -14.21 -22.34
N GLY A 45 9.67 -13.12 -23.03
CA GLY A 45 10.00 -12.90 -24.44
C GLY A 45 11.45 -12.46 -24.70
N ILE A 46 12.18 -12.02 -23.67
CA ILE A 46 13.52 -11.45 -23.80
C ILE A 46 14.55 -12.56 -24.06
N LYS A 47 15.35 -12.40 -25.12
CA LYS A 47 16.33 -13.42 -25.54
C LYS A 47 17.62 -13.39 -24.75
N ALA A 48 18.16 -12.21 -24.47
CA ALA A 48 19.40 -12.06 -23.72
C ALA A 48 19.18 -12.42 -22.25
N ASP A 49 19.97 -13.35 -21.72
CA ASP A 49 19.76 -13.89 -20.38
C ASP A 49 19.90 -12.83 -19.28
N SER A 50 20.90 -11.94 -19.38
CA SER A 50 21.12 -10.86 -18.40
C SER A 50 19.98 -9.84 -18.39
N GLU A 51 19.48 -9.48 -19.57
CA GLU A 51 18.35 -8.55 -19.73
C GLU A 51 17.06 -9.18 -19.22
N ARG A 52 16.84 -10.47 -19.53
CA ARG A 52 15.68 -11.23 -19.05
C ARG A 52 15.67 -11.34 -17.53
N LEU A 53 16.83 -11.63 -16.92
CA LEU A 53 16.96 -11.71 -15.46
C LEU A 53 16.64 -10.35 -14.82
N SER A 54 17.25 -9.27 -15.30
CA SER A 54 16.98 -7.92 -14.79
C SER A 54 15.50 -7.51 -14.96
N CYS A 55 14.85 -7.93 -16.05
CA CYS A 55 13.41 -7.73 -16.22
C CYS A 55 12.61 -8.45 -15.14
N PHE A 56 12.91 -9.73 -14.87
CA PHE A 56 12.21 -10.50 -13.83
C PHE A 56 12.43 -9.90 -12.44
N ASP A 57 13.64 -9.45 -12.12
CA ASP A 57 13.94 -8.80 -10.84
C ASP A 57 13.05 -7.57 -10.63
N ASN A 58 12.93 -6.72 -11.66
CA ASN A 58 12.06 -5.54 -11.61
C ASN A 58 10.56 -5.91 -11.55
N ALA A 59 10.13 -6.91 -12.32
CA ALA A 59 8.73 -7.35 -12.31
C ALA A 59 8.33 -7.96 -10.96
N ALA A 60 9.25 -8.65 -10.29
CA ALA A 60 9.03 -9.22 -8.97
C ALA A 60 8.75 -8.14 -7.91
N LEU A 61 9.39 -6.96 -7.99
CA LEU A 61 9.14 -5.85 -7.06
C LEU A 61 7.68 -5.41 -7.05
N LYS A 62 7.04 -5.36 -8.23
CA LYS A 62 5.62 -5.00 -8.37
C LYS A 62 4.65 -6.01 -7.72
N LEU A 63 5.10 -7.25 -7.53
CA LEU A 63 4.30 -8.32 -6.94
C LEU A 63 4.47 -8.42 -5.42
N THR A 64 5.36 -7.62 -4.83
CA THR A 64 5.56 -7.60 -3.38
C THR A 64 4.40 -6.89 -2.67
N ALA A 65 3.99 -7.43 -1.53
CA ALA A 65 3.02 -6.78 -0.67
C ALA A 65 3.60 -5.47 -0.10
N PRO A 66 2.79 -4.41 0.06
CA PRO A 66 3.25 -3.19 0.70
C PRO A 66 3.69 -3.47 2.13
N ARG A 67 4.78 -2.83 2.55
CA ARG A 67 5.26 -2.90 3.92
C ARG A 67 4.32 -2.16 4.87
N PHE A 68 3.80 -1.02 4.41
CA PHE A 68 2.80 -0.23 5.12
C PHE A 68 1.64 0.09 4.18
N SER A 69 0.43 0.09 4.72
CA SER A 69 -0.77 0.50 3.98
C SER A 69 -1.79 1.05 4.96
N GLY A 70 -2.64 1.96 4.50
CA GLY A 70 -3.68 2.51 5.34
C GLY A 70 -4.59 3.45 4.58
N ARG A 71 -5.39 4.20 5.34
CA ARG A 71 -6.24 5.29 4.87
C ARG A 71 -5.99 6.51 5.74
N LEU A 72 -6.18 7.70 5.17
CA LEU A 72 -6.00 8.97 5.88
C LEU A 72 -4.57 9.11 6.44
N GLY A 73 -4.43 9.58 7.67
CA GLY A 73 -3.14 9.75 8.34
C GLY A 73 -2.70 8.54 9.15
N LEU A 74 -1.40 8.30 9.22
CA LEU A 74 -0.77 7.30 10.07
C LEU A 74 0.66 7.72 10.40
N THR A 75 1.13 7.42 11.61
CA THR A 75 2.57 7.44 11.92
C THR A 75 2.99 6.01 12.18
N THR A 76 4.04 5.54 11.52
CA THR A 76 4.53 4.16 11.71
C THR A 76 5.28 4.05 13.03
N GLU A 77 5.36 2.84 13.56
CA GLU A 77 6.45 2.52 14.49
C GLU A 77 7.81 2.72 13.80
N PRO A 78 8.89 2.99 14.56
CA PRO A 78 10.23 3.05 14.00
C PRO A 78 10.61 1.76 13.27
N PHE A 79 11.31 1.88 12.15
CA PHE A 79 11.81 0.74 11.38
C PHE A 79 13.26 0.96 10.96
N GLU A 80 13.99 -0.14 10.78
CA GLU A 80 15.39 -0.10 10.39
C GLU A 80 15.55 -0.23 8.87
N VAL A 81 16.51 0.54 8.34
CA VAL A 81 17.04 0.44 6.99
C VAL A 81 18.53 0.15 7.13
N THR A 82 18.98 -0.98 6.59
CA THR A 82 20.37 -1.46 6.78
C THR A 82 21.28 -1.22 5.57
N ARG A 83 20.71 -0.76 4.46
CA ARG A 83 21.39 -0.50 3.17
C ARG A 83 20.56 0.49 2.36
N PRO A 84 21.11 1.10 1.29
CA PRO A 84 20.33 1.94 0.40
C PRO A 84 19.03 1.25 -0.01
N THR A 85 17.91 1.94 0.20
CA THR A 85 16.56 1.38 0.09
C THR A 85 15.66 2.37 -0.62
N ARG A 86 14.96 1.90 -1.65
CA ARG A 86 13.95 2.67 -2.35
C ARG A 86 12.64 2.63 -1.56
N LEU A 87 12.19 3.80 -1.14
CA LEU A 87 10.87 4.05 -0.57
C LEU A 87 9.90 4.34 -1.71
N ARG A 88 9.15 3.34 -2.16
CA ARG A 88 8.08 3.53 -3.17
C ARG A 88 6.76 3.77 -2.45
N TYR A 89 5.97 4.72 -2.90
CA TYR A 89 4.70 5.08 -2.28
C TYR A 89 3.63 5.40 -3.33
N GLN A 90 2.40 4.99 -3.04
CA GLN A 90 1.25 5.16 -3.90
C GLN A 90 0.06 5.69 -3.10
N SER A 91 -0.71 6.58 -3.71
CA SER A 91 -1.94 7.16 -3.16
C SER A 91 -3.08 7.03 -4.15
N ASP A 92 -4.27 6.73 -3.65
CA ASP A 92 -5.53 6.77 -4.42
C ASP A 92 -6.24 8.13 -4.26
N GLY A 93 -5.74 9.01 -3.40
CA GLY A 93 -6.36 10.28 -3.00
C GLY A 93 -5.77 11.50 -3.68
N VAL A 94 -6.52 12.62 -3.63
CA VAL A 94 -6.10 13.91 -4.20
C VAL A 94 -4.99 14.61 -3.42
N ILE A 95 -4.80 14.24 -2.15
CA ILE A 95 -3.75 14.76 -1.28
C ILE A 95 -3.01 13.57 -0.66
N PHE A 96 -1.68 13.56 -0.83
CA PHE A 96 -0.79 12.63 -0.14
C PHE A 96 0.51 13.34 0.23
N VAL A 97 0.79 13.41 1.53
CA VAL A 97 2.03 13.95 2.10
C VAL A 97 2.66 12.87 2.98
N LEU A 98 3.95 12.63 2.79
CA LEU A 98 4.73 11.63 3.51
C LEU A 98 6.01 12.28 4.04
N TYR A 99 6.14 12.34 5.37
CA TYR A 99 7.37 12.74 6.02
C TYR A 99 8.22 11.51 6.32
N LEU A 100 9.47 11.51 5.85
CA LEU A 100 10.52 10.64 6.35
C LEU A 100 11.22 11.35 7.50
N LYS A 101 11.23 10.72 8.67
CA LYS A 101 11.86 11.24 9.87
C LYS A 101 12.96 10.31 10.36
N ASP A 102 13.93 10.86 11.08
CA ASP A 102 14.92 10.06 11.81
C ASP A 102 14.35 9.49 13.12
N LYS A 103 15.22 8.80 13.87
CA LYS A 103 14.89 8.20 15.18
C LYS A 103 14.46 9.21 16.25
N ASP A 104 14.89 10.46 16.13
CA ASP A 104 14.61 11.53 17.09
C ASP A 104 13.33 12.31 16.69
N GLY A 105 12.77 11.99 15.53
CA GLY A 105 11.54 12.58 15.00
C GLY A 105 11.78 13.80 14.12
N GLU A 106 13.03 14.13 13.82
CA GLU A 106 13.38 15.23 12.93
C GLU A 106 13.04 14.89 11.49
N VAL A 107 12.44 15.85 10.78
CA VAL A 107 12.04 15.66 9.38
C VAL A 107 13.27 15.69 8.49
N LEU A 108 13.60 14.55 7.90
CA LEU A 108 14.67 14.43 6.91
C LEU A 108 14.18 14.80 5.51
N GLN A 109 12.96 14.37 5.17
CA GLN A 109 12.33 14.66 3.88
C GLN A 109 10.82 14.82 3.98
N ASN A 110 10.28 15.67 3.12
CA ASN A 110 8.85 15.86 2.90
C ASN A 110 8.52 15.49 1.44
N LEU A 111 7.86 14.35 1.27
CA LEU A 111 7.51 13.75 -0.01
C LEU A 111 6.01 13.97 -0.26
N HIS A 112 5.62 14.22 -1.51
CA HIS A 112 4.22 14.46 -1.84
C HIS A 112 3.87 14.02 -3.26
N ILE A 113 2.60 13.64 -3.46
CA ILE A 113 2.01 13.43 -4.78
C ILE A 113 0.85 14.40 -4.94
N GLY A 114 0.87 15.18 -6.01
CA GLY A 114 -0.23 16.04 -6.41
C GLY A 114 -1.34 15.25 -7.09
N GLY A 115 -2.13 14.50 -6.33
CA GLY A 115 -3.19 13.63 -6.84
C GLY A 115 -2.95 12.14 -6.58
N GLY A 116 -3.84 11.31 -7.13
CA GLY A 116 -3.64 9.86 -7.13
C GLY A 116 -2.46 9.50 -8.04
N GLY A 117 -1.65 8.53 -7.64
CA GLY A 117 -0.45 8.16 -8.37
C GLY A 117 0.58 7.44 -7.50
N GLU A 118 1.75 7.20 -8.09
CA GLU A 118 2.90 6.57 -7.45
C GLU A 118 4.15 7.42 -7.68
N ASP A 119 5.05 7.43 -6.70
CA ASP A 119 6.37 8.02 -6.78
C ASP A 119 7.35 7.27 -5.84
N SER A 120 8.64 7.61 -5.88
CA SER A 120 9.65 6.97 -5.04
C SER A 120 10.77 7.90 -4.59
N TYR A 121 11.37 7.56 -3.46
CA TYR A 121 12.53 8.26 -2.89
C TYR A 121 13.63 7.26 -2.49
N LEU A 122 14.90 7.60 -2.68
CA LEU A 122 16.02 6.76 -2.25
C LEU A 122 16.49 7.17 -0.86
N ILE A 123 16.37 6.25 0.10
CA ILE A 123 17.01 6.37 1.41
C ILE A 123 18.44 5.84 1.26
N GLU A 124 19.42 6.74 1.18
CA GLU A 124 20.82 6.38 0.92
C GLU A 124 21.55 5.83 2.14
N THR A 125 21.20 6.31 3.33
CA THR A 125 21.93 6.01 4.57
C THR A 125 21.21 4.95 5.38
N ALA A 126 21.96 4.04 6.00
CA ALA A 126 21.40 3.10 6.96
C ALA A 126 21.03 3.82 8.26
N GLY A 127 19.93 3.41 8.90
CA GLY A 127 19.44 4.04 10.12
C GLY A 127 18.06 3.58 10.53
N THR A 128 17.56 4.17 11.61
CA THR A 128 16.18 3.99 12.07
C THR A 128 15.34 5.18 11.64
N TYR A 129 14.18 4.89 11.05
CA TYR A 129 13.31 5.87 10.44
C TYR A 129 11.88 5.74 10.93
N ILE A 130 11.14 6.84 10.82
CA ILE A 130 9.69 6.90 11.07
C ILE A 130 9.03 7.53 9.85
N LEU A 131 7.91 6.98 9.40
CA LEU A 131 7.07 7.61 8.40
C LEU A 131 5.87 8.27 9.06
N GLN A 132 5.61 9.53 8.73
CA GLN A 132 4.35 10.19 9.03
C GLN A 132 3.60 10.48 7.73
N ILE A 133 2.49 9.78 7.53
CA ILE A 133 1.61 9.84 6.37
C ILE A 133 0.44 10.77 6.70
N ASN A 134 0.10 11.64 5.76
CA ASN A 134 -1.13 12.40 5.73
C ASN A 134 -1.77 12.24 4.35
N GLY A 135 -2.69 11.30 4.21
CA GLY A 135 -3.47 11.08 3.00
C GLY A 135 -4.91 11.58 3.10
N SER A 136 -5.57 11.78 1.97
CA SER A 136 -7.03 11.97 1.91
C SER A 136 -7.80 10.66 1.68
N GLU A 137 -7.13 9.62 1.15
CA GLU A 137 -7.73 8.30 0.87
C GLU A 137 -6.74 7.17 1.22
N SER A 138 -6.91 6.01 0.58
CA SER A 138 -6.04 4.84 0.69
C SER A 138 -4.65 5.09 0.12
N TRP A 139 -3.65 4.47 0.74
CA TRP A 139 -2.25 4.56 0.34
C TRP A 139 -1.49 3.27 0.67
N ARG A 140 -0.38 3.07 -0.03
CA ARG A 140 0.51 1.91 0.06
C ARG A 140 1.97 2.35 -0.03
N ILE A 141 2.85 1.74 0.76
CA ILE A 141 4.27 2.05 0.82
C ILE A 141 5.08 0.75 0.83
N TRP A 142 6.12 0.69 0.01
CA TRP A 142 7.07 -0.41 -0.10
C TRP A 142 8.48 0.06 0.26
N LEU A 143 9.27 -0.86 0.81
CA LEU A 143 10.70 -0.69 1.04
C LEU A 143 11.42 -1.71 0.18
N GLU A 144 12.03 -1.24 -0.90
CA GLU A 144 12.63 -2.07 -1.94
C GLU A 144 14.15 -1.97 -1.92
N PRO A 145 14.88 -3.04 -2.28
CA PRO A 145 16.28 -2.93 -2.66
C PRO A 145 16.51 -1.79 -3.65
N ALA A 146 17.53 -0.95 -3.42
CA ALA A 146 17.96 0.04 -4.40
C ALA A 146 18.69 -0.58 -5.58
#